data_AF-A0A653SYQ2-F1
#
_entry.id   AF-A0A653SYQ2-F1
#
_cell.length_a   1.000
_cell.length_b   1.000
_cell.length_c   1.000
_cell.angle_alpha   90.00
_cell.angle_beta   90.00
_cell.angle_gamma   90.00
#
_symmetry.space_group_name_H-M   'P 1'
#
loop_
_entity.id
_entity.type
_entity.pdbx_description
1 polymer ?
#
loop_
_entity_poly.entity_id
_entity_poly.type
_entity_poly.pdbx_seq_one_letter_code
_entity_poly.pdbx_strand_id
1 'polypeptide(L)'
;MKSVVLSVLALFLLACEGKKEVQLPKLNQSLVTTIGEHSPVYIFFALKGKDTIADLNRSNTISSTHWVFNIDKRLPLRLVMPQVMKMQAKKEKSMHKSETSENYFSYADSLHKNLAFVSFTNVTYKMEKPKLATLILFTQNNSVIVNSKEIKKTALQDYLNQLPSDKTRTLYFGFAKESSFDTYLQNQIFIRGLKFEGFDSNSSRQEFIF
;
A
#
# COMPACT_ATOMS: atom_id res chain seq x y z
N MET A 1 36.21 20.22 -37.62
CA MET A 1 36.24 19.19 -36.55
C MET A 1 35.62 19.66 -35.24
N LYS A 2 35.81 20.93 -34.80
CA LYS A 2 35.17 21.46 -33.57
C LYS A 2 33.62 21.50 -33.62
N SER A 3 33.02 21.75 -34.79
CA SER A 3 31.57 21.76 -34.99
C SER A 3 30.92 20.37 -34.92
N VAL A 4 31.65 19.32 -35.32
CA VAL A 4 31.17 17.93 -35.25
C VAL A 4 31.21 17.42 -33.81
N VAL A 5 32.22 17.79 -33.03
CA VAL A 5 32.32 17.46 -31.60
C VAL A 5 31.18 18.12 -30.79
N LEU A 6 30.83 19.37 -31.09
CA LEU A 6 29.68 20.04 -30.46
C LEU A 6 28.34 19.36 -30.79
N SER A 7 28.19 18.85 -32.02
CA SER A 7 26.96 18.19 -32.46
C SER A 7 26.79 16.80 -31.82
N VAL A 8 27.89 16.06 -31.64
CA VAL A 8 27.88 14.75 -30.95
C VAL A 8 27.61 14.93 -29.45
N LEU A 9 28.09 16.00 -28.81
CA LEU A 9 27.83 16.28 -27.39
C LEU A 9 26.38 16.71 -27.12
N ALA A 10 25.73 17.38 -28.08
CA ALA A 10 24.31 17.74 -27.99
C ALA A 10 23.37 16.52 -28.09
N LEU A 11 23.77 15.46 -28.82
CA LEU A 11 23.00 14.21 -28.94
C LEU A 11 22.96 13.40 -27.63
N PHE A 12 23.96 13.54 -26.74
CA PHE A 12 23.96 12.87 -25.42
C PHE A 12 23.04 13.53 -24.39
N LEU A 13 22.65 14.80 -24.57
CA LEU A 13 21.74 15.51 -23.66
C LEU A 13 20.25 15.18 -23.90
N LEU A 14 19.92 14.57 -25.04
CA LEU A 14 18.56 14.15 -25.39
C LEU A 14 18.23 12.71 -24.94
N ALA A 15 19.19 11.96 -24.42
CA ALA A 15 19.01 10.58 -23.98
C ALA A 15 18.41 10.43 -22.56
N CYS A 16 17.85 11.49 -21.99
CA CYS A 16 17.00 11.38 -20.80
C CYS A 16 15.59 10.96 -21.24
N GLU A 17 15.46 9.73 -21.75
CA GLU A 17 14.14 9.08 -21.82
C GLU A 17 13.53 9.10 -20.41
N GLY A 18 12.37 9.73 -20.31
CA GLY A 18 11.78 10.21 -19.06
C GLY A 18 11.87 9.21 -17.92
N LYS A 19 12.65 9.55 -16.89
CA LYS A 19 12.71 8.79 -15.64
C LYS A 19 11.28 8.70 -15.10
N LYS A 20 10.69 7.51 -15.17
CA LYS A 20 9.43 7.22 -14.48
C LYS A 20 9.71 7.36 -12.98
N GLU A 21 9.18 8.41 -12.39
CA GLU A 21 9.31 8.68 -10.96
C GLU A 21 8.06 8.17 -10.23
N VAL A 22 8.26 7.51 -9.09
CA VAL A 22 7.17 7.13 -8.19
C VAL A 22 7.00 8.21 -7.14
N GLN A 23 5.82 8.83 -7.08
CA GLN A 23 5.47 9.70 -5.97
C GLN A 23 5.00 8.86 -4.78
N LEU A 24 5.87 8.66 -3.79
CA LEU A 24 5.52 7.87 -2.61
C LEU A 24 4.44 8.57 -1.76
N PRO A 25 3.59 7.80 -1.06
CA PRO A 25 2.71 8.32 -0.02
C PRO A 25 3.48 9.09 1.04
N LYS A 26 2.83 10.07 1.68
CA LYS A 26 3.44 10.88 2.74
C LYS A 26 2.72 10.70 4.07
N LEU A 27 3.47 10.37 5.11
CA LEU A 27 2.97 10.12 6.46
C LEU A 27 3.83 10.90 7.46
N ASN A 28 3.33 11.10 8.68
CA ASN A 28 3.98 11.91 9.71
C ASN A 28 4.63 11.07 10.84
N GLN A 29 4.90 9.80 10.56
CA GLN A 29 5.59 8.90 11.49
C GLN A 29 6.31 7.79 10.75
N SER A 30 7.32 7.21 11.39
CA SER A 30 8.07 6.05 10.91
C SER A 30 7.64 4.81 11.68
N LEU A 31 7.32 3.73 10.97
CA LEU A 31 7.08 2.41 11.59
C LEU A 31 8.34 1.53 11.52
N VAL A 32 8.86 1.33 10.30
CA VAL A 32 10.11 0.60 10.05
C VAL A 32 10.98 1.49 9.17
N THR A 33 12.24 1.69 9.53
CA THR A 33 13.18 2.56 8.79
C THR A 33 14.32 1.78 8.15
N THR A 34 14.53 0.55 8.57
CA THR A 34 15.55 -0.35 8.04
C THR A 34 14.94 -1.71 7.70
N ILE A 35 15.36 -2.26 6.58
CA ILE A 35 14.96 -3.58 6.09
C ILE A 35 16.23 -4.29 5.62
N GLY A 36 16.26 -5.60 5.75
CA GLY A 36 17.37 -6.42 5.26
C GLY A 36 17.43 -6.48 3.73
N GLU A 37 17.97 -7.59 3.22
CA GLU A 37 18.00 -7.86 1.78
C GLU A 37 16.59 -7.80 1.19
N HIS A 38 16.42 -6.97 0.16
CA HIS A 38 15.10 -6.75 -0.43
C HIS A 38 15.15 -6.55 -1.93
N SER A 39 14.07 -6.98 -2.58
CA SER A 39 13.80 -6.70 -3.98
C SER A 39 12.74 -5.59 -4.12
N PRO A 40 12.99 -4.57 -4.96
CA PRO A 40 12.01 -3.54 -5.21
C PRO A 40 10.94 -4.01 -6.20
N VAL A 41 9.70 -3.59 -5.96
CA VAL A 41 8.57 -3.69 -6.88
C VAL A 41 8.06 -2.28 -7.09
N TYR A 42 7.98 -1.82 -8.34
CA TYR A 42 7.50 -0.48 -8.66
C TYR A 42 6.14 -0.55 -9.34
N ILE A 43 5.23 0.32 -8.94
CA ILE A 43 3.96 0.55 -9.64
C ILE A 43 3.87 2.04 -9.96
N PHE A 44 4.15 2.38 -11.22
CA PHE A 44 4.19 3.76 -11.69
C PHE A 44 2.81 4.25 -12.09
N PHE A 45 2.55 5.52 -11.82
CA PHE A 45 1.43 6.23 -12.41
C PHE A 45 1.79 6.62 -13.85
N ALA A 46 0.99 6.17 -14.80
CA ALA A 46 1.10 6.58 -16.20
C ALA A 46 -0.28 6.94 -16.76
N LEU A 47 -0.30 7.82 -17.75
CA LEU A 47 -1.50 8.14 -18.51
C LEU A 47 -1.37 7.56 -19.92
N LYS A 48 -2.44 6.92 -20.40
CA LYS A 48 -2.59 6.51 -21.81
C LYS A 48 -3.87 7.16 -22.34
N GLY A 49 -3.73 8.32 -22.97
CA GLY A 49 -4.89 9.15 -23.30
C GLY A 49 -5.57 9.67 -22.04
N LYS A 50 -6.86 9.37 -21.86
CA LYS A 50 -7.63 9.71 -20.66
C LYS A 50 -7.58 8.64 -19.56
N ASP A 51 -6.97 7.49 -19.85
CA ASP A 51 -6.92 6.36 -18.93
C ASP A 51 -5.71 6.44 -18.01
N THR A 52 -5.95 6.26 -16.72
CA THR A 52 -4.90 6.04 -15.72
C THR A 52 -4.44 4.57 -15.76
N ILE A 53 -3.13 4.37 -15.82
CA ILE A 53 -2.47 3.06 -15.86
C ILE A 53 -1.58 2.90 -14.63
N ALA A 54 -1.70 1.73 -13.98
CA ALA A 54 -0.76 1.26 -12.96
C ALA A 54 0.30 0.36 -13.64
N ASP A 55 1.43 0.94 -14.00
CA ASP A 55 2.50 0.24 -14.72
C ASP A 55 3.41 -0.51 -13.74
N LEU A 56 3.25 -1.84 -13.69
CA LEU A 56 3.99 -2.72 -12.79
C LEU A 56 5.36 -3.10 -13.38
N ASN A 57 6.43 -2.64 -12.75
CA ASN A 57 7.77 -3.16 -12.97
C ASN A 57 8.16 -4.15 -11.85
N ARG A 58 8.39 -5.40 -12.25
CA ARG A 58 8.71 -6.53 -11.37
C ARG A 58 9.93 -7.35 -11.84
N SER A 59 10.77 -6.80 -12.73
CA SER A 59 11.83 -7.58 -13.39
C SER A 59 12.87 -8.14 -12.43
N ASN A 60 13.05 -7.50 -11.26
CA ASN A 60 14.16 -7.79 -10.34
C ASN A 60 13.71 -8.35 -8.99
N THR A 61 12.61 -9.12 -8.96
CA THR A 61 12.10 -9.74 -7.72
C THR A 61 12.71 -11.12 -7.47
N ILE A 62 13.34 -11.30 -6.30
CA ILE A 62 13.86 -12.59 -5.82
C ILE A 62 12.92 -13.09 -4.71
N SER A 63 12.36 -14.30 -4.82
CA SER A 63 11.29 -14.74 -3.91
C SER A 63 11.73 -14.97 -2.45
N SER A 64 13.03 -15.17 -2.21
CA SER A 64 13.60 -15.38 -0.89
C SER A 64 13.89 -14.10 -0.11
N THR A 65 13.85 -12.93 -0.76
CA THR A 65 14.15 -11.62 -0.14
C THR A 65 12.86 -10.92 0.31
N HIS A 66 12.98 -9.89 1.16
CA HIS A 66 11.86 -9.00 1.42
C HIS A 66 11.43 -8.31 0.12
N TRP A 67 10.13 -8.05 -0.07
CA TRP A 67 9.68 -7.25 -1.22
C TRP A 67 9.21 -5.88 -0.77
N VAL A 68 9.72 -4.84 -1.41
CA VAL A 68 9.36 -3.45 -1.14
C VAL A 68 8.57 -2.88 -2.30
N PHE A 69 7.31 -2.60 -2.06
CA PHE A 69 6.39 -2.04 -3.02
C PHE A 69 6.44 -0.52 -2.96
N ASN A 70 7.04 0.06 -3.99
CA ASN A 70 7.10 1.49 -4.25
C ASN A 70 5.96 1.84 -5.21
N ILE A 71 4.84 2.31 -4.65
CA ILE A 71 3.59 2.51 -5.38
C ILE A 71 3.30 4.01 -5.46
N ASP A 72 2.95 4.49 -6.65
CA ASP A 72 2.62 5.90 -6.82
C ASP A 72 1.30 6.21 -6.10
N LYS A 73 1.37 7.18 -5.19
CA LYS A 73 0.31 7.57 -4.26
C LYS A 73 -0.99 7.98 -4.97
N ARG A 74 -0.92 8.42 -6.23
CA ARG A 74 -2.05 8.91 -7.03
C ARG A 74 -2.92 7.78 -7.59
N LEU A 75 -2.38 6.56 -7.63
CA LEU A 75 -3.10 5.44 -8.25
C LEU A 75 -4.31 5.03 -7.41
N PRO A 76 -5.48 4.78 -8.04
CA PRO A 76 -6.65 4.28 -7.33
C PRO A 76 -6.48 2.79 -6.99
N LEU A 77 -7.08 2.36 -5.88
CA LEU A 77 -6.98 0.98 -5.38
C LEU A 77 -7.44 -0.07 -6.39
N ARG A 78 -8.44 0.23 -7.22
CA ARG A 78 -8.91 -0.67 -8.29
C ARG A 78 -7.82 -1.06 -9.28
N LEU A 79 -6.79 -0.23 -9.45
CA LEU A 79 -5.64 -0.52 -10.33
C LEU A 79 -4.47 -1.12 -9.55
N VAL A 80 -4.24 -0.66 -8.32
CA VAL A 80 -3.10 -1.08 -7.49
C VAL A 80 -3.31 -2.46 -6.90
N MET A 81 -4.44 -2.70 -6.24
CA MET A 81 -4.68 -3.89 -5.42
C MET A 81 -4.63 -5.19 -6.25
N PRO A 82 -5.16 -5.25 -7.49
CA PRO A 82 -4.96 -6.42 -8.34
C PRO A 82 -3.49 -6.74 -8.63
N GLN A 83 -2.62 -5.72 -8.80
CA GLN A 83 -1.19 -5.93 -9.01
C GLN A 83 -0.50 -6.43 -7.72
N VAL A 84 -0.86 -5.86 -6.56
CA VAL A 84 -0.35 -6.32 -5.25
C VAL A 84 -0.72 -7.77 -5.02
N MET A 85 -1.99 -8.14 -5.19
CA MET A 85 -2.48 -9.52 -5.06
C MET A 85 -1.77 -10.48 -6.02
N LYS A 86 -1.57 -10.06 -7.28
CA LYS A 86 -0.82 -10.83 -8.28
C LYS A 86 0.62 -11.09 -7.83
N MET A 87 1.26 -10.10 -7.22
CA MET A 87 2.62 -10.25 -6.71
C MET A 87 2.66 -11.14 -5.46
N GLN A 88 1.75 -10.98 -4.50
CA GLN A 88 1.64 -11.91 -3.36
C GLN A 88 1.50 -13.36 -3.84
N ALA A 89 0.59 -13.62 -4.78
CA ALA A 89 0.40 -14.95 -5.36
C ALA A 89 1.65 -15.46 -6.10
N LYS A 90 2.39 -14.59 -6.79
CA LYS A 90 3.67 -14.95 -7.43
C LYS A 90 4.70 -15.38 -6.39
N LYS A 91 4.85 -14.64 -5.29
CA LYS A 91 5.80 -14.96 -4.22
C LYS A 91 5.45 -16.29 -3.57
N GLU A 92 4.17 -16.45 -3.22
CA GLU A 92 3.65 -17.63 -2.54
C GLU A 92 3.80 -18.92 -3.36
N LYS A 93 3.68 -18.83 -4.69
CA LYS A 93 3.89 -19.96 -5.60
C LYS A 93 5.36 -20.31 -5.85
N SER A 94 6.32 -19.51 -5.37
CA SER A 94 7.73 -19.79 -5.60
C SER A 94 8.22 -20.92 -4.70
N MET A 95 8.90 -21.91 -5.28
CA MET A 95 9.58 -22.96 -4.51
C MET A 95 10.77 -22.43 -3.69
N HIS A 96 11.29 -21.25 -4.05
CA HIS A 96 12.37 -20.58 -3.35
C HIS A 96 11.86 -19.42 -2.50
N LYS A 97 10.61 -19.47 -2.03
CA LYS A 97 10.11 -18.47 -1.08
C LYS A 97 10.82 -18.67 0.26
N SER A 98 11.03 -17.57 0.97
CA SER A 98 11.49 -17.62 2.36
C SER A 98 10.30 -17.40 3.29
N GLU A 99 10.17 -18.27 4.31
CA GLU A 99 9.15 -18.17 5.36
C GLU A 99 9.34 -16.93 6.26
N THR A 100 10.55 -16.35 6.28
CA THR A 100 10.86 -15.13 7.06
C THR A 100 10.81 -13.87 6.21
N SER A 101 10.67 -14.00 4.89
CA SER A 101 10.64 -12.84 4.01
C SER A 101 9.27 -12.14 4.02
N GLU A 102 9.31 -10.86 4.33
CA GLU A 102 8.12 -10.01 4.42
C GLU A 102 7.84 -9.21 3.13
N ASN A 103 6.63 -8.65 3.04
CA ASN A 103 6.26 -7.67 2.02
C ASN A 103 5.93 -6.33 2.70
N TYR A 104 6.50 -5.25 2.18
CA TYR A 104 6.34 -3.90 2.72
C TYR A 104 5.84 -2.93 1.66
N PHE A 105 4.99 -2.00 2.05
CA PHE A 105 4.81 -0.75 1.30
C PHE A 105 5.82 0.27 1.79
N SER A 106 6.43 1.00 0.86
CA SER A 106 7.29 2.14 1.19
C SER A 106 6.49 3.45 1.18
N TYR A 107 6.93 4.40 2.00
CA TYR A 107 6.39 5.75 2.07
C TYR A 107 7.45 6.75 2.57
N ALA A 108 7.22 8.03 2.29
CA ALA A 108 8.05 9.10 2.83
C ALA A 108 7.49 9.56 4.19
N ASP A 109 8.31 9.45 5.23
CA ASP A 109 8.03 10.10 6.50
C ASP A 109 8.37 11.60 6.36
N SER A 110 7.32 12.40 6.33
CA SER A 110 7.39 13.86 6.22
C SER A 110 7.93 14.55 7.47
N LEU A 111 7.86 13.92 8.64
CA LEU A 111 8.35 14.47 9.90
C LEU A 111 9.86 14.27 10.03
N HIS A 112 10.33 13.04 9.84
CA HIS A 112 11.74 12.68 9.97
C HIS A 112 12.53 12.76 8.66
N LYS A 113 11.85 13.02 7.53
CA LYS A 113 12.42 13.18 6.18
C LYS A 113 13.20 11.97 5.67
N ASN A 114 12.74 10.77 5.99
CA ASN A 114 13.33 9.50 5.58
C ASN A 114 12.33 8.60 4.86
N LEU A 115 12.85 7.55 4.23
CA LEU A 115 12.05 6.43 3.74
C LEU A 115 11.64 5.57 4.93
N ALA A 116 10.39 5.16 4.95
CA ALA A 116 9.84 4.26 5.94
C ALA A 116 8.95 3.20 5.29
N PHE A 117 8.68 2.14 6.04
CA PHE A 117 8.06 0.93 5.56
C PHE A 117 6.94 0.48 6.49
N VAL A 118 5.91 -0.13 5.90
CA VAL A 118 4.84 -0.79 6.64
C VAL A 118 4.61 -2.20 6.08
N SER A 119 4.72 -3.20 6.95
CA SER A 119 4.50 -4.60 6.56
C SER A 119 3.04 -4.81 6.17
N PHE A 120 2.81 -5.62 5.14
CA PHE A 120 1.50 -6.12 4.76
C PHE A 120 1.52 -7.63 4.49
N THR A 121 2.56 -8.32 4.98
CA THR A 121 2.76 -9.77 4.80
C THR A 121 1.52 -10.58 5.17
N ASN A 122 0.90 -10.25 6.30
CA ASN A 122 -0.25 -10.97 6.85
C ASN A 122 -1.61 -10.39 6.40
N VAL A 123 -1.64 -9.60 5.31
CA VAL A 123 -2.88 -9.00 4.79
C VAL A 123 -3.36 -9.76 3.57
N THR A 124 -4.58 -10.29 3.65
CA THR A 124 -5.28 -10.92 2.52
C THR A 124 -6.30 -9.96 1.92
N TYR A 125 -6.11 -9.59 0.65
CA TYR A 125 -7.02 -8.68 -0.05
C TYR A 125 -8.18 -9.40 -0.74
N LYS A 126 -9.35 -8.76 -0.76
CA LYS A 126 -10.57 -9.22 -1.43
C LYS A 126 -11.16 -8.08 -2.27
N MET A 127 -11.36 -8.29 -3.56
CA MET A 127 -11.95 -7.30 -4.49
C MET A 127 -13.48 -7.44 -4.56
N GLU A 128 -14.13 -7.59 -3.42
CA GLU A 128 -15.57 -7.80 -3.30
C GLU A 128 -16.10 -7.19 -2.00
N LYS A 129 -17.42 -7.06 -1.87
CA LYS A 129 -18.05 -6.67 -0.60
C LYS A 129 -18.17 -7.90 0.31
N PRO A 130 -17.82 -7.82 1.61
CA PRO A 130 -17.96 -8.95 2.52
C PRO A 130 -19.44 -9.33 2.73
N LYS A 131 -19.72 -10.63 2.87
CA LYS A 131 -21.09 -11.16 2.95
C LYS A 131 -21.68 -11.22 4.36
N LEU A 132 -20.89 -11.44 5.43
CA LEU A 132 -21.41 -11.78 6.77
C LEU A 132 -20.53 -11.27 7.93
N ALA A 133 -20.15 -9.99 7.95
CA ALA A 133 -19.26 -9.52 9.01
C ALA A 133 -19.38 -8.04 9.39
N THR A 134 -18.90 -7.72 10.59
CA THR A 134 -18.71 -6.34 11.04
C THR A 134 -17.60 -5.69 10.20
N LEU A 135 -18.03 -4.97 9.18
CA LEU A 135 -17.16 -4.20 8.30
C LEU A 135 -16.96 -2.79 8.87
N ILE A 136 -15.69 -2.42 9.02
CA ILE A 136 -15.24 -1.06 9.29
C ILE A 136 -14.86 -0.46 7.93
N LEU A 137 -15.78 0.29 7.32
CA LEU A 137 -15.58 0.87 5.99
C LEU A 137 -15.02 2.28 6.11
N PHE A 138 -13.78 2.48 5.67
CA PHE A 138 -13.16 3.81 5.58
C PHE A 138 -13.68 4.54 4.35
N THR A 139 -14.17 5.76 4.57
CA THR A 139 -14.67 6.63 3.51
C THR A 139 -13.61 7.63 3.08
N GLN A 140 -13.88 8.34 1.98
CA GLN A 140 -13.04 9.44 1.52
C GLN A 140 -13.18 10.71 2.36
N ASN A 141 -14.25 10.83 3.18
CA ASN A 141 -14.58 12.02 3.97
C ASN A 141 -13.98 11.99 5.38
N ASN A 142 -12.89 11.24 5.58
CA ASN A 142 -12.27 11.04 6.90
C ASN A 142 -13.27 10.52 7.97
N SER A 143 -14.27 9.77 7.52
CA SER A 143 -15.25 9.07 8.34
C SER A 143 -15.13 7.56 8.16
N VAL A 144 -15.80 6.83 9.04
CA VAL A 144 -15.84 5.37 9.03
C VAL A 144 -17.28 4.94 9.24
N ILE A 145 -17.74 3.98 8.45
CA ILE A 145 -19.04 3.35 8.61
C ILE A 145 -18.84 2.03 9.35
N VAL A 146 -19.47 1.89 10.51
CA VAL A 146 -19.46 0.67 11.33
C VAL A 146 -20.90 0.34 11.75
N ASN A 147 -21.36 -0.88 11.50
CA ASN A 147 -22.74 -1.31 11.80
C ASN A 147 -23.80 -0.34 11.28
N SER A 148 -23.66 0.11 10.02
CA SER A 148 -24.55 1.09 9.35
C SER A 148 -24.56 2.50 9.95
N LYS A 149 -23.70 2.80 10.94
CA LYS A 149 -23.52 4.13 11.50
C LYS A 149 -22.24 4.76 10.99
N GLU A 150 -22.34 5.96 10.45
CA GLU A 150 -21.18 6.77 10.10
C GLU A 150 -20.69 7.55 11.32
N ILE A 151 -19.39 7.46 11.59
CA ILE A 151 -18.70 8.17 12.66
C ILE A 151 -17.44 8.83 12.13
N LYS A 152 -16.93 9.86 12.81
CA LYS A 152 -15.61 10.43 12.49
C LYS A 152 -14.54 9.37 12.68
N LYS A 153 -13.52 9.34 11.83
CA LYS A 153 -12.39 8.40 11.95
C LYS A 153 -11.73 8.46 13.33
N THR A 154 -11.58 9.66 13.90
CA THR A 154 -10.99 9.86 15.23
C THR A 154 -11.81 9.26 16.36
N ALA A 155 -13.12 9.05 16.18
CA ALA A 155 -13.99 8.45 17.18
C ALA A 155 -14.02 6.91 17.11
N LEU A 156 -13.34 6.30 16.13
CA LEU A 156 -13.38 4.85 15.94
C LEU A 156 -12.79 4.10 17.14
N GLN A 157 -11.70 4.61 17.72
CA GLN A 157 -11.08 3.99 18.90
C GLN A 157 -12.05 3.90 20.08
N ASP A 158 -12.73 5.00 20.40
CA ASP A 158 -13.70 5.06 21.48
C ASP A 158 -14.90 4.16 21.20
N TYR A 159 -15.37 4.15 19.94
CA TYR A 159 -16.43 3.25 19.51
C TYR A 159 -16.06 1.78 19.74
N LEU A 160 -14.84 1.37 19.36
CA LEU A 160 -14.38 -0.01 19.51
C LEU A 160 -14.22 -0.40 20.99
N ASN A 161 -13.77 0.52 21.85
CA ASN A 161 -13.63 0.28 23.29
C ASN A 161 -14.97 0.11 24.02
N GLN A 162 -16.05 0.63 23.46
CA GLN A 162 -17.40 0.51 24.02
C GLN A 162 -18.10 -0.79 23.59
N LEU A 163 -17.52 -1.56 22.66
CA LEU A 163 -18.11 -2.82 22.23
C LEU A 163 -17.99 -3.87 23.35
N PRO A 164 -19.03 -4.68 23.58
CA PRO A 164 -18.97 -5.81 24.51
C PRO A 164 -17.80 -6.75 24.16
N SER A 165 -16.96 -7.00 25.17
CA SER A 165 -15.73 -7.79 25.16
C SER A 165 -15.96 -9.31 25.14
N ASP A 166 -17.16 -9.74 25.54
CA ASP A 166 -17.56 -11.15 25.70
C ASP A 166 -17.70 -11.95 24.39
N LYS A 167 -17.48 -11.33 23.22
CA LYS A 167 -17.56 -11.99 21.91
C LYS A 167 -16.31 -11.74 21.09
N THR A 168 -15.66 -12.82 20.67
CA THR A 168 -14.64 -12.76 19.61
C THR A 168 -15.28 -12.20 18.34
N ARG A 169 -14.86 -11.01 17.91
CA ARG A 169 -15.34 -10.38 16.67
C ARG A 169 -14.24 -10.36 15.64
N THR A 170 -14.46 -11.04 14.53
CA THR A 170 -13.62 -10.83 13.35
C THR A 170 -14.00 -9.49 12.73
N LEU A 171 -13.09 -8.52 12.84
CA LEU A 171 -13.25 -7.22 12.21
C LEU A 171 -12.56 -7.23 10.86
N TYR A 172 -13.26 -6.68 9.87
CA TYR A 172 -12.72 -6.49 8.54
C TYR A 172 -12.66 -5.01 8.20
N PHE A 173 -11.64 -4.63 7.46
CA PHE A 173 -11.46 -3.26 7.00
C PHE A 173 -11.83 -3.15 5.52
N GLY A 174 -12.70 -2.20 5.22
CA GLY A 174 -13.18 -1.91 3.87
C GLY A 174 -12.63 -0.60 3.35
N PHE A 175 -12.31 -0.55 2.06
CA PHE A 175 -11.86 0.66 1.37
C PHE A 175 -12.57 0.79 0.03
N ALA A 176 -12.99 2.00 -0.30
CA ALA A 176 -13.55 2.29 -1.62
C ALA A 176 -12.48 2.07 -2.72
N LYS A 177 -12.82 1.33 -3.78
CA LYS A 177 -11.89 1.01 -4.88
C LYS A 177 -11.35 2.23 -5.64
N GLU A 178 -12.06 3.35 -5.61
CA GLU A 178 -11.62 4.61 -6.24
C GLU A 178 -10.76 5.48 -5.31
N SER A 179 -10.57 5.08 -4.04
CA SER A 179 -9.63 5.76 -3.15
C SER A 179 -8.21 5.68 -3.70
N SER A 180 -7.43 6.74 -3.48
CA SER A 180 -6.02 6.75 -3.84
C SER A 180 -5.21 5.82 -2.92
N PHE A 181 -4.07 5.35 -3.40
CA PHE A 181 -3.14 4.58 -2.59
C PHE A 181 -2.60 5.39 -1.40
N ASP A 182 -2.45 6.72 -1.54
CA ASP A 182 -2.09 7.62 -0.44
C ASP A 182 -3.09 7.51 0.73
N THR A 183 -4.38 7.67 0.43
CA THR A 183 -5.46 7.61 1.43
C THR A 183 -5.53 6.23 2.08
N TYR A 184 -5.37 5.17 1.28
CA TYR A 184 -5.29 3.81 1.81
C TYR A 184 -4.15 3.67 2.82
N LEU A 185 -2.93 4.11 2.49
CA LEU A 185 -1.79 3.95 3.38
C LEU A 185 -1.93 4.78 4.66
N GLN A 186 -2.50 5.98 4.58
CA GLN A 186 -2.85 6.77 5.76
C GLN A 186 -3.82 6.02 6.69
N ASN A 187 -4.82 5.35 6.12
CA ASN A 187 -5.75 4.55 6.90
C ASN A 187 -5.11 3.28 7.46
N GLN A 188 -4.18 2.64 6.75
CA GLN A 188 -3.40 1.50 7.26
C GLN A 188 -2.62 1.88 8.51
N ILE A 189 -1.96 3.04 8.47
CA ILE A 189 -1.21 3.56 9.60
C ILE A 189 -2.13 3.88 10.79
N PHE A 190 -3.28 4.47 10.52
CA PHE A 190 -4.30 4.71 11.55
C PHE A 190 -4.80 3.41 12.19
N ILE A 191 -5.14 2.40 11.38
CA ILE A 191 -5.60 1.07 11.85
C ILE A 191 -4.56 0.44 12.78
N ARG A 192 -3.26 0.55 12.44
CA ARG A 192 -2.18 0.00 13.27
C ARG A 192 -2.05 0.67 14.64
N GLY A 193 -2.52 1.91 14.76
CA GLY A 193 -2.57 2.64 16.02
C GLY A 193 -3.77 2.32 16.91
N LEU A 194 -4.76 1.58 16.40
CA LEU A 194 -5.93 1.17 17.18
C LEU A 194 -5.53 0.16 18.27
N LYS A 195 -6.06 0.37 19.47
CA LYS A 195 -5.83 -0.47 20.65
C LYS A 195 -7.17 -0.87 21.23
N PHE A 196 -7.63 -2.07 20.96
CA PHE A 196 -8.84 -2.61 21.56
C PHE A 196 -8.70 -4.11 21.76
N GLU A 197 -9.53 -4.66 22.64
CA GLU A 197 -9.41 -6.05 23.05
C GLU A 197 -9.54 -7.01 21.87
N GLY A 198 -8.63 -8.00 21.80
CA GLY A 198 -8.61 -9.00 20.73
C GLY A 198 -8.05 -8.52 19.38
N PHE A 199 -7.53 -7.30 19.29
CA PHE A 199 -6.90 -6.79 18.07
C PHE A 199 -5.39 -6.69 18.19
N ASP A 200 -4.71 -7.40 17.30
CA ASP A 200 -3.30 -7.25 17.03
C ASP A 200 -3.12 -6.75 15.59
N SER A 201 -2.51 -5.58 15.45
CA SER A 201 -2.29 -4.95 14.14
C SER A 201 -1.27 -5.70 13.25
N ASN A 202 -0.53 -6.65 13.82
CA ASN A 202 0.41 -7.53 13.12
C ASN A 202 -0.18 -8.91 12.80
N SER A 203 -1.34 -9.25 13.38
CA SER A 203 -2.05 -10.49 13.11
C SER A 203 -2.59 -10.55 11.69
N SER A 204 -2.90 -11.77 11.23
CA SER A 204 -3.51 -11.98 9.93
C SER A 204 -4.88 -11.33 9.83
N ARG A 205 -5.10 -10.54 8.79
CA ARG A 205 -6.38 -9.84 8.56
C ARG A 205 -6.79 -9.88 7.10
N GLN A 206 -8.08 -9.68 6.87
CA GLN A 206 -8.63 -9.50 5.52
C GLN A 206 -9.05 -8.05 5.31
N GLU A 207 -8.74 -7.55 4.11
CA GLU A 207 -9.11 -6.21 3.67
C GLU A 207 -9.94 -6.29 2.38
N PHE A 208 -11.03 -5.54 2.34
CA PHE A 208 -12.01 -5.57 1.26
C PHE A 208 -11.96 -4.27 0.47
N ILE A 209 -11.89 -4.38 -0.85
CA ILE A 209 -11.76 -3.27 -1.79
C ILE A 209 -12.93 -3.35 -2.76
N PHE A 210 -13.88 -2.40 -2.67
CA PHE A 210 -15.11 -2.44 -3.49
C PHE A 210 -15.67 -1.06 -3.82
#